data_AF-A0A6N9HHQ9-F1
#
_entry.id   AF-A0A6N9HHQ9-F1
#
_cell.length_a   1.000
_cell.length_b   1.000
_cell.length_c   1.000
_cell.angle_alpha   90.00
_cell.angle_beta   90.00
_cell.angle_gamma   90.00
#
_symmetry.space_group_name_H-M   'P 1'
#
loop_
_entity.id
_entity.type
_entity.pdbx_description
1 polymer ?
#
loop_
_entity_poly.entity_id
_entity_poly.type
_entity_poly.pdbx_seq_one_letter_code
_entity_poly.pdbx_strand_id
1 'polypeptide(L)'
;MMITRCEKNAPGPFYTTGECMSCGAPESMAPELLAQLDDNNSETYFLRQPATPEEIERACQAIEVCCADALRYGGNDPAIIERLGNNPSCCDHLLPRRRNWFLSLFMK
;
A
#
# COMPACT_ATOMS: atom_id res chain seq x y z
N MET A 1 7.43 15.00 -7.24
CA MET A 1 6.93 15.10 -5.85
C MET A 1 7.66 14.04 -5.06
N MET A 2 8.49 14.39 -4.08
CA MET A 2 9.13 13.39 -3.23
C MET A 2 8.08 12.86 -2.26
N ILE A 3 7.80 11.55 -2.31
CA ILE A 3 6.91 10.91 -1.35
C ILE A 3 7.62 10.90 0.00
N THR A 4 7.04 11.54 0.99
CA THR A 4 7.58 11.60 2.36
C THR A 4 6.88 10.54 3.19
N ARG A 5 7.65 9.71 3.90
CA ARG A 5 7.10 8.68 4.80
C ARG A 5 6.88 9.28 6.17
N CYS A 6 5.77 8.94 6.83
CA CYS A 6 5.58 9.29 8.23
C CYS A 6 6.66 8.62 9.10
N GLU A 7 7.25 9.38 10.02
CA GLU A 7 8.34 8.93 10.90
C GLU A 7 7.89 7.84 11.90
N LYS A 8 6.58 7.76 12.19
CA LYS A 8 6.01 6.75 13.09
C LYS A 8 5.94 5.35 12.48
N ASN A 9 6.10 5.21 11.17
CA ASN A 9 6.08 3.90 10.54
C ASN A 9 7.22 3.02 11.07
N ALA A 10 6.91 1.76 11.36
CA ALA A 10 7.92 0.74 11.50
C ALA A 10 8.79 0.66 10.23
N PRO A 11 10.12 0.53 10.36
CA PRO A 11 11.00 0.43 9.20
C PRO A 11 10.58 -0.72 8.27
N GLY A 12 10.41 -0.42 6.98
CA GLY A 12 10.10 -1.43 5.97
C GLY A 12 9.35 -0.92 4.74
N PRO A 13 8.91 -1.83 3.86
CA PRO A 13 8.31 -1.47 2.59
C PRO A 13 6.84 -1.05 2.68
N PHE A 14 6.07 -1.49 3.67
CA PHE A 14 4.70 -1.00 3.89
C PHE A 14 4.74 0.25 4.78
N TYR A 15 4.12 1.35 4.33
CA TYR A 15 4.20 2.63 5.04
C TYR A 15 2.98 3.52 4.76
N THR A 16 2.80 4.56 5.59
CA THR A 16 1.91 5.70 5.33
C THR A 16 2.69 6.97 4.96
N THR A 17 2.08 7.87 4.19
CA THR A 17 2.54 9.26 4.03
C THR A 17 2.12 10.18 5.19
N GLY A 18 1.21 9.72 6.06
CA GLY A 18 0.71 10.46 7.22
C GLY A 18 -0.57 11.26 6.97
N GLU A 19 -1.09 11.29 5.76
CA GLU A 19 -2.32 11.98 5.39
C GLU A 19 -3.55 11.13 5.73
N CYS A 20 -3.97 11.13 7.01
CA CYS A 20 -5.08 10.32 7.49
C CYS A 20 -6.38 11.14 7.69
N MET A 21 -7.52 10.60 7.28
CA MET A 21 -8.86 11.14 7.58
C MET A 21 -9.52 10.49 8.80
N SER A 22 -8.78 9.64 9.53
CA SER A 22 -9.22 8.90 10.71
C SER A 22 -10.52 8.10 10.51
N CYS A 23 -10.73 7.50 9.33
CA CYS A 23 -11.98 6.79 9.01
C CYS A 23 -12.08 5.37 9.59
N GLY A 24 -10.96 4.78 10.03
CA GLY A 24 -10.91 3.42 10.59
C GLY A 24 -10.95 2.27 9.57
N ALA A 25 -11.15 2.55 8.29
CA ALA A 25 -11.28 1.48 7.29
C ALA A 25 -9.99 0.65 7.13
N PRO A 26 -8.78 1.25 6.99
CA PRO A 26 -7.54 0.47 6.93
C PRO A 26 -7.29 -0.37 8.18
N GLU A 27 -7.52 0.19 9.37
CA GLU A 27 -7.32 -0.49 10.65
C GLU A 27 -8.26 -1.69 10.81
N SER A 28 -9.47 -1.62 10.26
CA SER A 28 -10.40 -2.76 10.25
C SER A 28 -9.91 -3.94 9.40
N MET A 29 -9.12 -3.67 8.35
CA MET A 29 -8.53 -4.71 7.50
C MET A 29 -7.26 -5.30 8.11
N ALA A 30 -6.44 -4.48 8.77
CA ALA A 30 -5.14 -4.88 9.28
C ALA A 30 -4.87 -4.40 10.73
N PRO A 31 -5.70 -4.80 11.71
CA PRO A 31 -5.68 -4.22 13.06
C PRO A 31 -4.39 -4.50 13.84
N GLU A 32 -3.68 -5.58 13.52
CA GLU A 32 -2.40 -5.93 14.17
C GLU A 32 -1.17 -5.30 13.49
N LEU A 33 -1.36 -4.69 12.32
CA LEU A 33 -0.28 -4.06 11.54
C LEU A 33 -0.32 -2.54 11.63
N LEU A 34 -1.51 -1.96 11.80
CA LEU A 34 -1.73 -0.52 11.83
C LEU A 34 -2.01 0.00 13.23
N ALA A 35 -1.59 1.24 13.47
CA ALA A 35 -1.91 1.95 14.70
C ALA A 35 -3.42 2.17 14.82
N GLN A 36 -3.96 1.82 15.98
CA GLN A 36 -5.36 2.07 16.28
C GLN A 36 -5.63 3.57 16.29
N LEU A 37 -6.77 3.97 15.70
CA LEU A 37 -7.27 5.33 15.81
C LEU A 37 -8.11 5.48 17.08
N ASP A 38 -7.84 6.52 17.85
CA ASP A 38 -8.55 6.86 19.08
C ASP A 38 -8.43 8.36 19.39
N ASP A 39 -8.95 8.80 20.55
CA ASP A 39 -8.92 10.21 20.97
C ASP A 39 -7.50 10.79 21.11
N ASN A 40 -6.48 9.94 21.27
CA ASN A 40 -5.08 10.33 21.40
C ASN A 40 -4.26 10.07 20.12
N ASN A 41 -4.78 9.29 19.18
CA ASN A 41 -4.13 9.01 17.90
C ASN A 41 -5.10 9.15 16.71
N SER A 42 -4.95 10.24 15.96
CA SER A 42 -5.69 10.49 14.72
C SER A 42 -4.96 10.06 13.45
N GLU A 43 -3.72 9.56 13.58
CA GLU A 43 -2.88 9.17 12.45
C GLU A 43 -2.82 7.64 12.28
N THR A 44 -3.05 7.16 11.07
CA THR A 44 -2.77 5.76 10.69
C THR A 44 -1.30 5.61 10.34
N TYR A 45 -0.63 4.55 10.80
CA TYR A 45 0.74 4.19 10.41
C TYR A 45 1.01 2.71 10.72
N PHE A 46 2.00 2.11 10.06
CA PHE A 46 2.38 0.71 10.33
C PHE A 46 3.15 0.59 11.65
N LEU A 47 2.65 -0.20 12.60
CA LEU A 47 3.31 -0.54 13.87
C LEU A 47 4.42 -1.59 13.69
N ARG A 48 4.26 -2.45 12.69
CA ARG A 48 5.20 -3.49 12.28
C ARG A 48 4.96 -3.84 10.81
N GLN A 49 5.93 -4.49 10.20
CA GLN A 49 5.78 -5.03 8.85
C GLN A 49 5.04 -6.37 8.89
N PRO A 50 4.27 -6.72 7.84
CA PRO A 50 3.70 -8.05 7.71
C PRO A 50 4.80 -9.10 7.54
N ALA A 51 4.66 -10.24 8.19
CA ALA A 51 5.63 -11.34 8.23
C ALA A 51 5.10 -12.65 7.62
N THR A 52 3.79 -12.77 7.41
CA THR A 52 3.16 -13.94 6.78
C THR A 52 2.38 -13.55 5.51
N PRO A 53 2.09 -14.50 4.61
CA PRO A 53 1.26 -14.24 3.43
C PRO A 53 -0.11 -13.63 3.77
N GLU A 54 -0.74 -14.09 4.86
CA GLU A 54 -2.03 -13.58 5.33
C GLU A 54 -1.93 -12.15 5.84
N GLU A 55 -0.81 -11.79 6.49
CA GLU A 55 -0.55 -10.42 6.91
C GLU A 55 -0.27 -9.49 5.72
N ILE A 56 0.46 -9.98 4.71
CA ILE A 56 0.69 -9.24 3.46
C ILE A 56 -0.64 -8.95 2.78
N GLU A 57 -1.54 -9.93 2.70
CA GLU A 57 -2.87 -9.73 2.11
C GLU A 57 -3.67 -8.69 2.88
N ARG A 58 -3.67 -8.73 4.23
CA ARG A 58 -4.32 -7.70 5.06
C ARG A 58 -3.72 -6.31 4.85
N ALA A 59 -2.40 -6.21 4.73
CA ALA A 59 -1.72 -4.94 4.42
C ALA A 59 -2.12 -4.39 3.03
N CYS A 60 -2.22 -5.27 2.03
CA CYS A 60 -2.71 -4.89 0.70
C CYS A 60 -4.16 -4.41 0.73
N GLN A 61 -5.05 -5.12 1.43
CA GLN A 61 -6.45 -4.70 1.61
C GLN A 61 -6.55 -3.35 2.31
N ALA A 62 -5.74 -3.10 3.33
CA ALA A 62 -5.69 -1.82 4.03
C ALA A 62 -5.28 -0.67 3.10
N ILE A 63 -4.32 -0.90 2.20
CA ILE A 63 -3.93 0.07 1.15
C ILE A 63 -5.12 0.35 0.21
N GLU A 64 -5.80 -0.70 -0.26
CA GLU A 64 -6.92 -0.57 -1.21
C GLU A 64 -8.13 0.18 -0.65
N VAL A 65 -8.42 0.05 0.65
CA VAL A 65 -9.54 0.74 1.30
C VAL A 65 -9.16 2.13 1.86
N CYS A 66 -7.90 2.55 1.70
CA CYS A 66 -7.43 3.83 2.22
C CYS A 66 -8.07 5.00 1.45
N CYS A 67 -9.06 5.64 2.05
CA CYS A 67 -9.81 6.76 1.45
C CYS A 67 -8.97 7.99 1.05
N ALA A 68 -7.72 8.10 1.52
CA ALA A 68 -6.82 9.22 1.25
C ALA A 68 -5.60 8.82 0.40
N ASP A 69 -5.51 7.58 -0.09
CA ASP A 69 -4.33 7.06 -0.81
C ASP A 69 -2.99 7.24 -0.04
N ALA A 70 -3.06 7.29 1.29
CA ALA A 70 -1.90 7.57 2.14
C ALA A 70 -1.06 6.32 2.44
N LEU A 71 -1.66 5.13 2.39
CA LEU A 71 -0.97 3.86 2.61
C LEU A 71 -0.38 3.34 1.30
N ARG A 72 0.87 2.89 1.35
CA ARG A 72 1.66 2.55 0.16
C ARG A 72 2.59 1.38 0.41
N TYR A 73 2.99 0.73 -0.69
CA TYR A 73 4.05 -0.25 -0.76
C TYR A 73 5.25 0.33 -1.53
N GLY A 74 6.36 0.50 -0.83
CA GLY A 74 7.62 0.99 -1.37
C GLY A 74 8.65 -0.10 -1.64
N GLY A 75 8.25 -1.38 -1.58
CA GLY A 75 9.11 -2.49 -1.97
C GLY A 75 9.04 -2.79 -3.46
N ASN A 76 9.85 -3.75 -3.91
CA ASN A 76 9.98 -4.13 -5.31
C ASN A 76 9.54 -5.57 -5.59
N ASP A 77 8.81 -6.22 -4.68
CA ASP A 77 8.27 -7.55 -4.89
C ASP A 77 7.18 -7.52 -5.99
N PRO A 78 7.38 -8.21 -7.13
CA PRO A 78 6.41 -8.23 -8.21
C PRO A 78 5.05 -8.76 -7.80
N ALA A 79 4.97 -9.75 -6.89
CA ALA A 79 3.70 -10.34 -6.49
C ALA A 79 2.84 -9.33 -5.72
N ILE A 80 3.44 -8.53 -4.84
CA ILE A 80 2.74 -7.48 -4.10
C ILE A 80 2.34 -6.33 -5.05
N ILE A 81 3.23 -5.94 -5.96
CA ILE A 81 2.93 -4.90 -6.95
C ILE A 81 1.76 -5.32 -7.85
N GLU A 82 1.74 -6.56 -8.34
CA GLU A 82 0.61 -7.10 -9.12
C GLU A 82 -0.67 -7.19 -8.27
N ARG A 83 -0.58 -7.62 -7.01
CA ARG A 83 -1.72 -7.67 -6.09
C ARG A 83 -2.35 -6.29 -5.88
N LEU A 84 -1.54 -5.24 -5.81
CA LEU A 84 -1.99 -3.84 -5.72
C LEU A 84 -2.33 -3.22 -7.09
N GLY A 85 -2.46 -4.05 -8.13
CA GLY A 85 -2.89 -3.62 -9.46
C GLY A 85 -1.84 -2.85 -10.27
N ASN A 86 -0.57 -2.89 -9.86
CA ASN A 86 0.52 -2.12 -10.47
C ASN A 86 0.17 -0.62 -10.58
N ASN A 87 -0.39 -0.07 -9.49
CA ASN A 87 -0.95 1.28 -9.42
C ASN A 87 0.03 2.28 -8.78
N PRO A 88 0.37 3.41 -9.43
CA PRO A 88 1.26 4.42 -8.86
C PRO A 88 0.72 5.13 -7.61
N SER A 89 -0.59 5.07 -7.32
CA SER A 89 -1.12 5.56 -6.04
C SER A 89 -0.72 4.66 -4.87
N CYS A 90 -0.59 3.36 -5.12
CA CYS A 90 -0.35 2.35 -4.09
C CYS A 90 1.11 1.88 -4.03
N CYS A 91 1.86 2.00 -5.12
CA CYS A 91 3.20 1.44 -5.26
C CYS A 91 4.23 2.50 -5.66
N ASP A 92 5.42 2.45 -5.07
CA ASP A 92 6.54 3.31 -5.49
C ASP A 92 7.30 2.73 -6.70
N HIS A 93 7.19 1.43 -6.90
CA HIS A 93 7.76 0.70 -8.04
C HIS A 93 6.63 0.10 -8.89
N LEU A 94 6.76 0.25 -10.21
CA LEU A 94 5.82 -0.32 -11.18
C LEU A 94 6.49 -1.38 -12.04
N LEU A 95 5.76 -2.45 -12.31
CA LEU A 95 6.17 -3.46 -13.27
C LEU A 95 6.02 -2.93 -14.71
N PRO A 96 6.92 -3.31 -15.62
CA PRO A 96 6.81 -2.91 -17.02
C PRO A 96 5.51 -3.44 -17.62
N ARG A 97 4.78 -2.59 -18.36
CA ARG A 97 3.59 -3.03 -19.10
C ARG A 97 4.00 -4.14 -20.07
N ARG A 98 3.41 -5.33 -19.93
CA ARG A 98 3.61 -6.41 -20.90
C ARG A 98 3.10 -5.92 -22.25
N ARG A 99 4.00 -5.78 -23.22
CA ARG A 99 3.65 -5.43 -24.59
C ARG A 99 3.05 -6.67 -25.24
N ASN A 100 1.75 -6.66 -25.49
CA ASN A 100 1.07 -7.77 -26.17
C ASN A 100 1.40 -7.74 -27.66
N TRP A 101 2.44 -8.49 -28.07
CA TRP A 101 2.88 -8.59 -29.47
C TRP A 101 1.80 -9.13 -30.43
N PHE A 102 0.79 -9.82 -29.92
CA PHE A 102 -0.36 -10.30 -30.71
C PHE A 102 -1.21 -9.17 -31.32
N LEU A 103 -1.31 -8.01 -30.67
CA LEU A 103 -2.05 -6.87 -31.21
C LEU A 103 -1.29 -6.13 -32.32
N SER A 104 0.04 -6.31 -32.41
CA SER A 104 0.85 -5.72 -33.49
C SER A 104 0.75 -6.48 -34.81
N LEU A 105 0.22 -7.71 -34.84
CA LEU A 105 0.06 -8.50 -36.07
C LEU A 105 -1.23 -8.18 -36.85
N PHE A 106 -2.22 -7.53 -36.22
CA PHE A 106 -3.52 -7.23 -36.83
C PHE A 106 -3.66 -5.78 -37.35
N MET A 107 -2.58 -4.98 -37.30
CA MET A 107 -2.53 -3.62 -37.84
C MET A 107 -1.67 -3.52 -39.12
N LYS A 108 -1.76 -4.51 -40.02
CA LYS A 108 -1.07 -4.50 -41.31
C LYS A 108 -2.03 -4.73 -42.46
#